data_AF-Q3KRI7-F1
#
_entry.id   AF-Q3KRI7-F1
#
_cell.length_a   1.000
_cell.length_b   1.000
_cell.length_c   1.000
_cell.angle_alpha   90.00
_cell.angle_beta   90.00
_cell.angle_gamma   90.00
#
_symmetry.space_group_name_H-M   'P 1'
#
loop_
_entity.id
_entity.type
_entity.pdbx_description
1 polymer ?
#
loop_
_entity_poly.entity_id
_entity_poly.type
_entity_poly.pdbx_seq_one_letter_code
_entity_poly.pdbx_strand_id
1 'polypeptide(L)'
;HDDLPSMDNDDLRRGKPTNHKVYGEDIAILAGDALLSYAFEYVARTPDIPAERLLQVIVRLGQAVGAEGLVGGQVVDLESEGKTDVSVETLNFIHTHKTGALLEVCVTAGAVLAGAKPEEVQLLSRYAQNIGLAFQIVDDILDVE
;
A
#
# COMPACT_ATOMS: atom_id res chain seq x y z
N HIS A 1 -2.68 -6.71 8.19
CA HIS A 1 -3.58 -7.86 8.13
C HIS A 1 -2.82 -9.08 7.63
N ASP A 2 -1.97 -8.93 6.61
CA ASP A 2 -1.17 -9.97 5.93
C ASP A 2 -0.57 -11.07 6.85
N ASP A 3 0.00 -10.70 8.00
CA ASP A 3 0.58 -11.69 8.95
C ASP A 3 -0.43 -12.67 9.58
N LEU A 4 -1.75 -12.48 9.43
CA LEU A 4 -2.74 -13.32 10.10
C LEU A 4 -2.70 -14.78 9.59
N PRO A 5 -3.15 -15.76 10.39
CA PRO A 5 -3.16 -17.17 9.99
C PRO A 5 -3.93 -17.50 8.71
N SER A 6 -4.88 -16.65 8.32
CA SER A 6 -5.66 -16.81 7.08
C SER A 6 -5.01 -16.21 5.83
N MET A 7 -3.82 -15.62 5.95
CA MET A 7 -3.01 -15.05 4.87
C MET A 7 -1.60 -15.64 4.99
N ASP A 8 -0.57 -14.83 5.24
CA ASP A 8 0.83 -15.28 5.22
C ASP A 8 1.17 -16.18 6.43
N ASN A 9 0.37 -16.09 7.51
CA ASN A 9 0.54 -16.86 8.74
C ASN A 9 1.95 -16.70 9.36
N ASP A 10 2.51 -15.49 9.27
CA ASP A 10 3.83 -15.18 9.79
C ASP A 10 3.86 -15.07 11.32
N ASP A 11 4.77 -15.81 11.95
CA ASP A 11 5.01 -15.73 13.40
C ASP A 11 5.88 -14.54 13.79
N LEU A 12 6.74 -14.08 12.87
CA LEU A 12 7.71 -13.02 13.11
C LEU A 12 7.70 -11.99 11.98
N ARG A 13 7.77 -10.71 12.32
CA ARG A 13 8.04 -9.61 11.39
C ARG A 13 9.18 -8.75 11.92
N ARG A 14 10.23 -8.58 11.11
CA ARG A 14 11.47 -7.84 11.47
C ARG A 14 12.09 -8.33 12.79
N GLY A 15 12.14 -9.66 12.97
CA GLY A 15 12.75 -10.31 14.13
C GLY A 15 11.94 -10.22 15.43
N LYS A 16 10.68 -9.76 15.38
CA LYS A 16 9.78 -9.67 16.54
C LYS A 16 8.48 -10.43 16.28
N PRO A 17 7.80 -10.95 17.31
CA PRO A 17 6.49 -11.56 17.16
C PRO A 17 5.51 -10.64 16.44
N THR A 18 4.74 -11.21 15.50
CA THR A 18 3.69 -10.48 14.78
C THR A 18 2.55 -10.07 15.72
N ASN A 19 1.73 -9.12 15.28
CA ASN A 19 0.70 -8.51 16.11
C ASN A 19 -0.25 -9.57 16.71
N HIS A 20 -0.71 -10.51 15.87
CA HIS A 20 -1.63 -11.56 16.30
C HIS A 20 -0.97 -12.58 17.26
N LYS A 21 0.35 -12.79 17.17
CA LYS A 21 1.08 -13.65 18.12
C LYS A 21 1.20 -13.04 19.51
N VAL A 22 1.18 -11.71 19.62
CA VAL A 22 1.25 -11.00 20.91
C VAL A 22 -0.13 -10.76 21.50
N TYR A 23 -1.10 -10.36 20.68
CA TYR A 23 -2.38 -9.81 21.14
C TYR A 23 -3.61 -10.63 20.74
N GLY A 24 -3.46 -11.70 19.96
CA GLY A 24 -4.57 -12.46 19.38
C GLY A 24 -5.03 -11.93 18.02
N GLU A 25 -5.70 -12.78 17.26
CA GLU A 25 -6.17 -12.48 15.90
C GLU A 25 -7.24 -11.38 15.89
N ASP A 26 -8.18 -11.43 16.85
CA ASP A 26 -9.26 -10.45 16.99
C ASP A 26 -8.73 -9.02 17.21
N ILE A 27 -7.77 -8.85 18.11
CA ILE A 27 -7.14 -7.56 18.35
C ILE A 27 -6.30 -7.12 17.16
N ALA A 28 -5.59 -8.03 16.49
CA ALA A 28 -4.81 -7.70 15.30
C ALA A 28 -5.69 -7.21 14.13
N ILE A 29 -6.86 -7.83 13.93
CA ILE A 29 -7.86 -7.40 12.94
C ILE A 29 -8.35 -5.99 13.27
N LEU A 30 -8.85 -5.80 14.50
CA LEU A 30 -9.42 -4.51 14.93
C LEU A 30 -8.37 -3.38 14.95
N ALA A 31 -7.12 -3.69 15.27
CA ALA A 31 -6.02 -2.73 15.19
C ALA A 31 -5.76 -2.30 13.73
N GLY A 32 -5.81 -3.24 12.77
CA GLY A 32 -5.72 -2.94 11.35
C GLY A 32 -6.84 -2.01 10.87
N ASP A 33 -8.08 -2.34 11.21
CA ASP A 33 -9.27 -1.56 10.84
C ASP A 33 -9.25 -0.15 11.45
N ALA A 34 -8.79 -0.05 12.71
CA ALA A 34 -8.62 1.22 13.39
C ALA A 34 -7.51 2.07 12.75
N LEU A 35 -6.37 1.48 12.39
CA LEU A 35 -5.27 2.20 11.72
C LEU A 35 -5.68 2.71 10.34
N LEU A 36 -6.42 1.92 9.57
CA LEU A 36 -6.95 2.34 8.27
C LEU A 36 -7.90 3.54 8.45
N SER A 37 -8.85 3.43 9.36
CA SER A 37 -9.82 4.52 9.65
C SER A 37 -9.11 5.78 10.16
N TYR A 38 -8.13 5.60 11.05
CA TYR A 38 -7.35 6.70 11.61
C TYR A 38 -6.49 7.40 10.55
N ALA A 39 -5.98 6.70 9.54
CA ALA A 39 -5.21 7.32 8.47
C ALA A 39 -6.04 8.39 7.73
N PHE A 40 -7.30 8.10 7.40
CA PHE A 40 -8.20 9.07 6.77
C PHE A 40 -8.53 10.24 7.71
N GLU A 41 -8.82 9.94 8.98
CA GLU A 41 -9.07 10.98 9.98
C GLU A 41 -7.85 11.91 10.13
N TYR A 42 -6.65 11.33 10.21
CA TYR A 42 -5.40 12.06 10.37
C TYR A 42 -5.16 13.01 9.21
N VAL A 43 -5.32 12.54 7.96
CA VAL A 43 -5.23 13.40 6.78
C VAL A 43 -6.26 14.52 6.86
N ALA A 44 -7.53 14.21 7.13
CA ALA A 44 -8.61 15.20 7.17
C ALA A 44 -8.43 16.27 8.26
N ARG A 45 -7.70 15.97 9.34
CA ARG A 45 -7.41 16.90 10.45
C ARG A 45 -6.13 17.72 10.25
N THR A 46 -5.44 17.59 9.12
CA THR A 46 -4.20 18.34 8.86
C THR A 46 -4.51 19.85 8.88
N PRO A 47 -3.90 20.64 9.79
CA PRO A 47 -4.20 22.05 9.93
C PRO A 47 -3.62 22.86 8.76
N ASP A 48 -4.17 24.06 8.53
CA ASP A 48 -3.64 25.06 7.60
C ASP A 48 -3.53 24.62 6.13
N ILE A 49 -4.28 23.57 5.73
CA ILE A 49 -4.41 23.12 4.35
C ILE A 49 -5.82 23.42 3.80
N PRO A 50 -5.95 23.98 2.58
CA PRO A 50 -7.24 24.11 1.91
C PRO A 50 -7.99 22.77 1.80
N ALA A 51 -9.29 22.76 2.11
CA ALA A 51 -10.11 21.56 2.15
C ALA A 51 -10.09 20.78 0.83
N GLU A 52 -10.01 21.48 -0.31
CA GLU A 52 -9.96 20.87 -1.64
C GLU A 52 -8.70 20.01 -1.84
N ARG A 53 -7.58 20.36 -1.21
CA ARG A 53 -6.34 19.58 -1.28
C ARG A 53 -6.41 18.36 -0.37
N LEU A 54 -6.99 18.49 0.82
CA LEU A 54 -7.24 17.36 1.72
C LEU A 54 -8.16 16.33 1.05
N LEU A 55 -9.25 16.77 0.42
CA LEU A 55 -10.16 15.90 -0.30
C LEU A 55 -9.47 15.16 -1.46
N GLN A 56 -8.59 15.83 -2.21
CA GLN A 56 -7.81 15.19 -3.26
C GLN A 56 -6.90 14.08 -2.70
N VAL A 57 -6.24 14.30 -1.55
CA VAL A 57 -5.41 13.28 -0.91
C VAL A 57 -6.26 12.12 -0.38
N ILE A 58 -7.40 12.41 0.25
CA ILE A 58 -8.32 11.38 0.75
C ILE A 58 -8.82 10.47 -0.37
N VAL A 59 -9.21 11.04 -1.52
CA VAL A 59 -9.66 10.27 -2.69
C VAL A 59 -8.51 9.38 -3.20
N ARG A 60 -7.31 9.93 -3.37
CA ARG A 60 -6.13 9.19 -3.81
C ARG A 60 -5.79 8.04 -2.86
N LEU A 61 -5.79 8.31 -1.55
CA LEU A 61 -5.55 7.30 -0.53
C LEU A 61 -6.60 6.18 -0.58
N GLY A 62 -7.88 6.53 -0.69
CA GLY A 62 -8.99 5.58 -0.80
C GLY A 62 -8.88 4.68 -2.03
N GLN A 63 -8.51 5.25 -3.18
CA GLN A 63 -8.26 4.47 -4.40
C GLN A 63 -7.07 3.51 -4.21
N ALA A 64 -5.96 4.00 -3.66
CA ALA A 64 -4.75 3.20 -3.49
C ALA A 64 -4.88 2.07 -2.48
N VAL A 65 -5.69 2.22 -1.42
CA VAL A 65 -5.93 1.14 -0.44
C VAL A 65 -7.15 0.29 -0.79
N GLY A 66 -7.88 0.63 -1.85
CA GLY A 66 -9.12 -0.02 -2.26
C GLY A 66 -8.91 -1.26 -3.14
N ALA A 67 -10.01 -1.74 -3.69
CA ALA A 67 -10.04 -2.93 -4.55
C ALA A 67 -9.30 -2.74 -5.89
N GLU A 68 -9.21 -1.50 -6.39
CA GLU A 68 -8.41 -1.15 -7.58
C GLU A 68 -6.96 -0.80 -7.21
N GLY A 69 -6.54 -1.04 -5.96
CA GLY A 69 -5.19 -0.78 -5.45
C GLY A 69 -4.70 -1.93 -4.60
N LEU A 70 -4.15 -1.62 -3.42
CA LEU A 70 -3.50 -2.53 -2.49
C LEU A 70 -4.31 -3.80 -2.25
N VAL A 71 -5.60 -3.69 -1.93
CA VAL A 71 -6.44 -4.86 -1.63
C VAL A 71 -6.60 -5.75 -2.86
N GLY A 72 -6.80 -5.17 -4.04
CA GLY A 72 -6.86 -5.95 -5.29
C GLY A 72 -5.54 -6.66 -5.59
N GLY A 73 -4.42 -5.96 -5.40
CA GLY A 73 -3.08 -6.55 -5.53
C GLY A 73 -2.88 -7.72 -4.57
N GLN A 74 -3.26 -7.57 -3.30
CA GLN A 74 -3.18 -8.62 -2.29
C GLN A 74 -4.06 -9.83 -2.62
N VAL A 75 -5.27 -9.61 -3.14
CA VAL A 75 -6.16 -10.71 -3.56
C VAL A 75 -5.52 -11.52 -4.68
N VAL A 76 -5.02 -10.85 -5.73
CA VAL A 76 -4.38 -11.53 -6.87
C VAL A 76 -3.10 -12.27 -6.45
N ASP A 77 -2.37 -11.72 -5.48
CA ASP A 77 -1.17 -12.36 -4.92
C ASP A 77 -1.51 -13.67 -4.20
N LEU A 78 -2.47 -13.64 -3.27
CA LEU A 78 -2.96 -14.84 -2.57
C LEU A 78 -3.53 -15.88 -3.54
N GLU A 79 -4.25 -15.46 -4.58
CA GLU A 79 -4.73 -16.37 -5.62
C GLU A 79 -3.60 -16.93 -6.50
N SER A 80 -2.44 -16.28 -6.54
CA SER A 80 -1.28 -16.70 -7.33
C SER A 80 -0.32 -17.60 -6.54
N GLU A 81 -0.46 -17.66 -5.22
CA GLU A 81 0.40 -18.45 -4.35
C GLU A 81 0.34 -19.95 -4.70
N GLY A 82 1.52 -20.59 -4.76
CA GLY A 82 1.67 -21.99 -5.12
C GLY A 82 1.47 -22.33 -6.60
N LYS A 83 1.14 -21.35 -7.46
CA LYS A 83 1.07 -21.54 -8.92
C LYS A 83 2.45 -21.45 -9.55
N THR A 84 2.72 -22.32 -10.52
CA THR A 84 4.00 -22.35 -11.25
C THR A 84 3.98 -21.61 -12.58
N ASP A 85 2.80 -21.15 -13.01
CA ASP A 85 2.51 -20.56 -14.32
C ASP A 85 2.00 -19.11 -14.25
N VAL A 86 2.41 -18.37 -13.23
CA VAL A 86 2.09 -16.94 -13.09
C VAL A 86 2.77 -16.15 -14.22
N SER A 87 1.97 -15.40 -15.00
CA SER A 87 2.51 -14.61 -16.11
C SER A 87 3.19 -13.34 -15.61
N VAL A 88 4.08 -12.79 -16.42
CA VAL A 88 4.76 -11.51 -16.13
C VAL A 88 3.75 -10.37 -16.00
N GLU A 89 2.64 -10.41 -16.75
CA GLU A 89 1.56 -9.44 -16.64
C GLU A 89 0.86 -9.51 -15.29
N THR A 90 0.58 -10.72 -14.78
CA THR A 90 0.00 -10.91 -13.44
C THR A 90 0.97 -10.46 -12.35
N LEU A 91 2.25 -10.81 -12.47
CA LEU A 91 3.28 -10.37 -11.52
C LEU A 91 3.38 -8.83 -11.48
N ASN A 92 3.43 -8.19 -12.66
CA ASN A 92 3.42 -6.73 -12.75
C ASN A 92 2.16 -6.12 -12.17
N PHE A 93 1.00 -6.77 -12.34
CA PHE A 93 -0.24 -6.33 -11.72
C PHE A 93 -0.13 -6.37 -10.19
N ILE A 94 0.31 -7.48 -9.61
CA ILE A 94 0.52 -7.61 -8.16
C ILE A 94 1.44 -6.50 -7.66
N HIS A 95 2.64 -6.38 -8.24
CA HIS A 95 3.66 -5.40 -7.83
C HIS A 95 3.16 -3.95 -7.93
N THR A 96 2.46 -3.61 -9.01
CA THR A 96 1.90 -2.27 -9.24
C THR A 96 0.85 -1.92 -8.19
N HIS A 97 0.00 -2.87 -7.81
CA HIS A 97 -1.18 -2.60 -6.98
C HIS A 97 -0.88 -2.80 -5.49
N LYS A 98 -0.27 -3.93 -5.10
CA LYS A 98 0.08 -4.27 -3.70
C LYS A 98 1.09 -3.28 -3.13
N THR A 99 2.10 -2.90 -3.92
CA THR A 99 3.21 -2.05 -3.46
C THR A 99 3.20 -0.66 -4.11
N GLY A 100 3.09 -0.59 -5.43
CA GLY A 100 3.24 0.66 -6.19
C GLY A 100 2.18 1.73 -5.86
N ALA A 101 0.91 1.34 -5.72
CA ALA A 101 -0.20 2.25 -5.52
C ALA A 101 -0.02 3.14 -4.27
N LEU A 102 0.42 2.54 -3.16
CA LEU A 102 0.61 3.28 -1.91
C LEU A 102 1.84 4.21 -1.97
N LEU A 103 2.93 3.77 -2.63
CA LEU A 103 4.10 4.62 -2.88
C LEU A 103 3.75 5.85 -3.71
N GLU A 104 2.92 5.68 -4.75
CA GLU A 104 2.42 6.79 -5.54
C GLU A 104 1.65 7.81 -4.70
N VAL A 105 0.78 7.35 -3.80
CA VAL A 105 0.06 8.25 -2.88
C VAL A 105 1.02 8.96 -1.93
N CYS A 106 2.01 8.28 -1.36
CA CYS A 106 2.99 8.92 -0.48
C CYS A 106 3.71 10.10 -1.15
N VAL A 107 4.10 9.94 -2.42
CA VAL A 107 4.77 11.01 -3.18
C VAL A 107 3.77 12.10 -3.59
N THR A 108 2.64 11.72 -4.20
CA THR A 108 1.70 12.68 -4.76
C THR A 108 0.92 13.45 -3.69
N ALA A 109 0.67 12.86 -2.53
CA ALA A 109 0.00 13.54 -1.42
C ALA A 109 0.79 14.77 -0.95
N GLY A 110 2.11 14.63 -0.76
CA GLY A 110 2.96 15.77 -0.38
C GLY A 110 2.89 16.91 -1.38
N ALA A 111 2.92 16.59 -2.68
CA ALA A 111 2.82 17.58 -3.76
C ALA A 111 1.46 18.29 -3.78
N VAL A 112 0.36 17.53 -3.64
CA VAL A 112 -1.00 18.07 -3.60
C VAL A 112 -1.17 19.00 -2.39
N LEU A 113 -0.72 18.59 -1.20
CA LEU A 113 -0.81 19.39 0.01
C LEU A 113 0.01 20.69 -0.12
N ALA A 114 1.21 20.62 -0.69
CA ALA A 114 2.06 21.78 -0.99
C ALA A 114 1.47 22.73 -2.04
N GLY A 115 0.44 22.30 -2.79
CA GLY A 115 -0.17 23.10 -3.84
C GLY A 115 0.58 23.08 -5.15
N ALA A 116 1.29 22.00 -5.43
CA ALA A 116 1.91 21.76 -6.74
C ALA A 116 0.85 21.78 -7.84
N LYS A 117 1.25 22.17 -9.04
CA LYS A 117 0.37 22.20 -10.20
C LYS A 117 0.05 20.78 -10.68
N PRO A 118 -1.07 20.57 -11.38
CA PRO A 118 -1.45 19.23 -11.86
C PRO A 118 -0.36 18.53 -12.67
N GLU A 119 0.39 19.27 -13.51
CA GLU A 119 1.50 18.72 -14.30
C GLU A 119 2.67 18.23 -13.42
N GLU A 120 2.96 18.91 -12.31
CA GLU A 120 4.02 18.51 -11.38
C GLU A 120 3.60 17.24 -10.61
N VAL A 121 2.33 17.17 -10.20
CA VAL A 121 1.77 15.98 -9.56
C VAL A 121 1.82 14.77 -10.51
N GLN A 122 1.57 14.96 -11.81
CA GLN A 122 1.69 13.90 -12.80
C GLN A 122 3.13 13.43 -13.00
N LEU A 123 4.10 14.35 -13.03
CA LEU A 123 5.53 13.98 -13.11
C LEU A 123 5.96 13.17 -11.88
N LEU A 124 5.49 13.56 -10.69
CA LEU A 124 5.76 12.86 -9.44
C LEU A 124 5.06 11.50 -9.35
N SER A 125 3.85 11.38 -9.89
CA SER A 125 3.14 10.10 -10.05
C SER A 125 3.96 9.14 -10.90
N ARG A 126 4.42 9.57 -12.08
CA ARG A 126 5.28 8.75 -12.95
C ARG A 126 6.60 8.38 -12.30
N TYR A 127 7.21 9.30 -11.55
CA TYR A 127 8.40 9.02 -10.76
C TYR A 127 8.13 7.90 -9.74
N ALA A 128 7.04 8.00 -8.97
CA ALA A 128 6.70 7.02 -7.95
C ALA A 128 6.41 5.64 -8.52
N GLN A 129 5.71 5.56 -9.65
CA GLN A 129 5.44 4.30 -10.35
C GLN A 129 6.75 3.60 -10.79
N ASN A 130 7.69 4.36 -11.36
CA ASN A 130 8.98 3.80 -11.78
C ASN A 130 9.81 3.31 -10.58
N ILE A 131 9.83 4.07 -9.47
CA ILE A 131 10.54 3.68 -8.26
C ILE A 131 9.88 2.47 -7.60
N GLY A 132 8.54 2.40 -7.56
CA GLY A 132 7.82 1.26 -6.99
C GLY A 132 8.11 -0.04 -7.75
N LEU A 133 8.13 -0.01 -9.08
CA LEU A 133 8.50 -1.17 -9.89
C LEU A 133 9.97 -1.55 -9.67
N ALA A 134 10.88 -0.57 -9.67
CA ALA A 134 12.30 -0.83 -9.43
C ALA A 134 12.55 -1.44 -8.03
N PHE A 135 11.80 -0.98 -7.01
CA PHE A 135 11.87 -1.52 -5.66
C PHE A 135 11.52 -3.01 -5.63
N GLN A 136 10.43 -3.42 -6.30
CA GLN A 136 10.04 -4.84 -6.33
C GLN A 136 11.01 -5.71 -7.12
N ILE A 137 11.57 -5.22 -8.23
CA ILE A 137 12.61 -5.96 -8.95
C ILE A 137 13.83 -6.21 -8.06
N VAL A 138 14.24 -5.23 -7.26
CA VAL A 138 15.37 -5.37 -6.34
C VAL A 138 15.03 -6.34 -5.20
N ASP A 139 13.83 -6.25 -4.63
CA ASP A 139 13.34 -7.14 -3.58
C ASP A 139 13.36 -8.61 -4.06
N ASP A 140 12.82 -8.87 -5.25
CA ASP A 140 12.79 -10.19 -5.88
C ASP A 140 14.21 -10.75 -6.12
N ILE A 141 15.20 -9.89 -6.43
CA ILE A 141 16.60 -10.32 -6.60
C ILE A 141 17.21 -10.69 -5.24
N LEU A 142 16.98 -9.87 -4.21
CA LEU A 142 17.55 -10.07 -2.88
C LEU A 142 16.96 -11.29 -2.17
N ASP A 143 15.71 -11.65 -2.45
CA ASP A 143 15.06 -12.84 -1.87
C ASP A 143 15.64 -14.17 -2.41
N VAL A 144 16.37 -14.15 -3.52
CA VAL A 144 16.99 -15.34 -4.14
C VAL A 144 18.50 -15.47 -3.83
N GLU A 145 19.14 -14.41 -3.31
CA GLU A 145 20.57 -14.41 -2.91
C GLU A 145 20.81 -14.98 -1.50
#